data_AF-A0A4Q3HZ01-F1
#
_entry.id   AF-A0A4Q3HZ01-F1
#
_cell.length_a   1.000
_cell.length_b   1.000
_cell.length_c   1.000
_cell.angle_alpha   90.00
_cell.angle_beta   90.00
_cell.angle_gamma   90.00
#
_symmetry.space_group_name_H-M   'P 1'
#
loop_
_entity.id
_entity.type
_entity.pdbx_description
1 polymer ?
#
loop_
_entity_poly.entity_id
_entity_poly.type
_entity_poly.pdbx_seq_one_letter_code
_entity_poly.pdbx_strand_id
1 'polypeptide(L)'
;MDTFTAGVQYNDFKGTVAADISDNLSITEHLASLGKVKNDERVVAFRITSSGVRGTQVTGVSLVAYLSNSKKFEPTPEFVRAVEIRVTPGEALAFFKRFDLVAKRDNVDLTATRIDGPHYD
;
A
#
# COMPACT_ATOMS: atom_id res chain seq x y z
N MET A 1 16.03 -1.20 -13.88
CA MET A 1 14.58 -1.36 -13.69
C MET A 1 14.24 -0.41 -12.57
N ASP A 2 13.81 0.80 -12.93
CA ASP A 2 13.58 1.87 -11.96
C ASP A 2 12.23 1.63 -11.28
N THR A 3 12.29 1.09 -10.07
CA THR A 3 11.12 0.90 -9.24
C THR A 3 10.62 2.28 -8.83
N PHE A 4 9.51 2.74 -9.42
CA PHE A 4 8.82 3.94 -9.00
C PHE A 4 8.31 3.75 -7.55
N THR A 5 8.97 4.41 -6.60
CA THR A 5 8.57 4.39 -5.18
C THR A 5 7.54 5.48 -4.94
N ALA A 6 6.26 5.12 -5.05
CA ALA A 6 5.15 5.96 -4.60
C ALA A 6 4.90 5.70 -3.11
N GLY A 7 5.36 6.60 -2.23
CA GLY A 7 5.01 6.57 -0.81
C GLY A 7 3.60 7.15 -0.62
N VAL A 8 2.67 6.36 -0.08
CA VAL A 8 1.29 6.80 0.21
C VAL A 8 1.15 7.23 1.68
N GLN A 9 0.92 8.51 1.94
CA GLN A 9 0.97 9.09 3.29
C GLN A 9 -0.30 8.80 4.11
N TYR A 10 -0.12 8.29 5.33
CA TYR A 10 -1.06 8.56 6.42
C TYR A 10 -0.54 9.72 7.27
N ASN A 11 -0.99 10.93 6.93
CA ASN A 11 -0.95 12.11 7.79
C ASN A 11 0.41 12.56 8.37
N ASP A 12 1.54 12.27 7.72
CA ASP A 12 2.81 12.93 8.02
C ASP A 12 3.50 13.42 6.74
N PHE A 13 3.95 14.67 6.75
CA PHE A 13 4.64 15.31 5.63
C PHE A 13 6.08 14.79 5.44
N LYS A 14 6.43 13.61 5.97
CA LYS A 14 7.81 13.10 6.07
C LYS A 14 8.10 11.84 5.26
N GLY A 15 7.09 11.26 4.61
CA GLY A 15 7.30 10.25 3.57
C GLY A 15 7.66 8.86 4.10
N THR A 16 7.35 8.55 5.35
CA THR A 16 7.48 7.21 5.92
C THR A 16 6.09 6.63 6.20
N VAL A 17 5.74 5.54 5.52
CA VAL A 17 4.44 4.88 5.66
C VAL A 17 4.60 3.66 6.54
N ALA A 18 4.06 3.70 7.76
CA ALA A 18 3.82 2.50 8.53
C ALA A 18 2.34 2.13 8.35
N ALA A 19 2.05 1.14 7.49
CA ALA A 19 0.76 0.48 7.54
C ALA A 19 0.56 -0.06 8.96
N ASP A 20 -0.60 0.20 9.58
CA ASP A 20 -0.83 -0.30 10.92
C ASP A 20 -0.95 -1.84 10.88
N ILE A 21 -0.76 -2.49 12.03
CA ILE A 21 -0.82 -3.95 12.13
C ILE A 21 -2.19 -4.51 11.65
N SER A 22 -3.24 -3.68 11.69
CA SER A 22 -4.60 -4.04 11.31
C SER A 22 -4.76 -4.17 9.79
N ASP A 23 -4.23 -3.23 9.02
CA ASP A 23 -4.31 -3.27 7.55
C ASP A 23 -3.58 -4.50 7.01
N ASN A 24 -2.42 -4.82 7.58
CA ASN A 24 -1.65 -6.02 7.24
C ASN A 24 -2.37 -7.32 7.62
N LEU A 25 -3.15 -7.31 8.71
CA LEU A 25 -3.95 -8.46 9.12
C LEU A 25 -5.06 -8.74 8.11
N SER A 26 -5.80 -7.71 7.69
CA SER A 26 -6.88 -7.86 6.70
C SER A 26 -6.38 -8.34 5.33
N ILE A 27 -5.21 -7.86 4.88
CA ILE A 27 -4.58 -8.39 3.65
C ILE A 27 -4.13 -9.84 3.84
N THR A 28 -3.55 -10.18 5.00
CA THR A 28 -3.12 -11.56 5.31
C THR A 28 -4.31 -12.51 5.33
N GLU A 29 -5.42 -12.14 5.98
CA GLU A 29 -6.66 -12.92 6.04
C GLU A 29 -7.26 -13.14 4.65
N HIS A 30 -7.29 -12.09 3.82
CA HIS A 30 -7.77 -12.20 2.46
C HIS A 30 -6.90 -13.16 1.63
N LEU A 31 -5.57 -13.03 1.68
CA LEU A 31 -4.66 -13.94 0.99
C LEU A 31 -4.75 -15.38 1.51
N ALA A 32 -4.99 -15.57 2.80
CA ALA A 32 -5.22 -16.88 3.40
C ALA A 32 -6.51 -17.52 2.86
N SER A 33 -7.59 -16.75 2.71
CA SER A 33 -8.85 -17.23 2.11
C SER A 33 -8.68 -17.66 0.65
N LEU A 34 -7.71 -17.08 -0.06
CA LEU A 34 -7.32 -17.47 -1.43
C LEU A 34 -6.30 -18.62 -1.49
N GLY A 35 -5.88 -19.17 -0.34
CA GLY A 35 -4.84 -20.21 -0.27
C GLY A 35 -3.46 -19.74 -0.71
N LYS A 36 -3.18 -18.43 -0.63
CA LYS A 36 -1.93 -17.81 -1.09
C LYS A 36 -0.90 -17.58 0.02
N VAL A 37 -1.28 -17.79 1.27
CA VAL A 37 -0.43 -17.69 2.47
C VAL A 37 0.03 -19.09 2.88
N LYS A 38 1.32 -19.24 3.18
CA LYS A 38 1.88 -20.44 3.82
C LYS A 38 1.93 -20.24 5.34
N ASN A 39 2.01 -21.34 6.08
CA ASN A 39 1.98 -21.31 7.54
C ASN A 39 2.99 -20.29 8.12
N ASP A 40 2.50 -19.48 9.05
CA ASP A 40 3.22 -18.42 9.79
C ASP A 40 3.73 -17.22 8.96
N GLU A 41 3.36 -17.13 7.68
CA GLU A 41 3.67 -15.94 6.89
C GLU A 41 2.75 -14.76 7.26
N ARG A 42 3.38 -13.58 7.33
CA ARG A 42 2.71 -12.31 7.56
C ARG A 42 3.06 -11.31 6.47
N VAL A 43 2.12 -10.42 6.16
CA VAL A 43 2.38 -9.28 5.28
C VAL A 43 3.29 -8.28 5.99
N VAL A 44 4.44 -7.97 5.37
CA VAL A 44 5.40 -6.97 5.85
C VAL A 44 5.42 -5.71 4.98
N ALA A 45 4.93 -5.80 3.75
CA ALA A 45 4.70 -4.67 2.86
C ALA A 45 3.67 -5.06 1.80
N PHE A 46 3.14 -4.07 1.09
CA PHE A 46 2.34 -4.29 -0.11
C PHE A 46 2.57 -3.19 -1.14
N ARG A 47 2.14 -3.44 -2.37
CA ARG A 47 2.15 -2.48 -3.49
C ARG A 47 0.86 -2.65 -4.29
N ILE A 48 0.15 -1.55 -4.52
CA ILE A 48 -0.96 -1.50 -5.47
C ILE A 48 -0.45 -0.93 -6.78
N THR A 49 -0.73 -1.60 -7.90
CA THR A 49 -0.34 -1.16 -9.24
C THR A 49 -1.56 -1.17 -10.15
N SER A 50 -1.74 -0.08 -10.90
CA SER A 50 -2.72 -0.01 -11.98
C SER A 50 -2.01 0.37 -13.27
N SER A 51 -2.29 -0.37 -14.35
CA SER A 51 -1.85 -0.06 -15.71
C SER A 51 -3.05 0.44 -16.53
N GLY A 52 -3.59 1.59 -16.16
CA GLY A 52 -4.71 2.21 -16.88
C GLY A 52 -4.24 3.08 -18.05
N VAL A 53 -4.91 2.97 -19.19
CA VAL A 53 -4.86 3.98 -20.26
C VAL A 53 -5.81 5.12 -19.86
N ARG A 54 -5.37 6.37 -20.03
CA ARG A 54 -6.17 7.57 -19.69
C ARG A 54 -7.54 7.50 -20.38
N GLY A 55 -8.61 7.65 -19.59
CA GLY A 55 -9.99 7.70 -20.10
C GLY A 55 -10.79 6.40 -19.98
N THR A 56 -10.18 5.29 -19.56
CA THR A 56 -10.89 4.04 -19.25
C THR A 56 -11.05 3.86 -17.74
N GLN A 57 -12.23 3.45 -17.30
CA GLN A 57 -12.45 3.09 -15.90
C GLN A 57 -11.53 1.92 -15.52
N VAL A 58 -10.76 2.10 -14.45
CA VAL A 58 -9.95 1.02 -13.88
C VAL A 58 -10.90 0.05 -13.17
N THR A 59 -11.07 -1.14 -13.74
CA THR A 59 -11.90 -2.21 -13.15
C THR A 59 -11.10 -3.22 -12.35
N GLY A 60 -9.77 -3.20 -12.46
CA GLY A 60 -8.88 -4.06 -11.69
C GLY A 60 -7.51 -3.46 -11.47
N VAL A 61 -6.94 -3.77 -10.31
CA VAL A 61 -5.59 -3.42 -9.90
C VAL A 61 -4.84 -4.67 -9.46
N SER A 62 -3.52 -4.63 -9.58
CA SER A 62 -2.63 -5.64 -9.01
C SER A 62 -2.26 -5.24 -7.60
N LEU A 63 -2.57 -6.09 -6.62
CA LEU A 63 -2.07 -5.98 -5.25
C LEU A 63 -0.96 -7.01 -5.07
N VAL A 64 0.27 -6.53 -4.88
CA VAL A 64 1.42 -7.37 -4.55
C VAL A 64 1.65 -7.28 -3.05
N ALA A 65 1.50 -8.39 -2.35
CA ALA A 65 1.85 -8.52 -0.93
C ALA A 65 3.21 -9.17 -0.77
N TYR A 66 3.99 -8.64 0.15
CA TYR A 66 5.31 -9.14 0.53
C TYR A 66 5.17 -9.88 1.85
N LEU A 67 5.36 -11.19 1.79
CA LEU A 67 5.14 -12.12 2.89
C LEU A 67 6.47 -12.55 3.50
N SER A 68 6.56 -12.55 4.82
CA SER A 68 7.72 -13.05 5.55
C SER A 68 7.26 -14.01 6.65
N ASN A 69 8.03 -15.06 6.87
CA ASN A 69 7.89 -15.99 8.00
C ASN A 69 8.84 -15.64 9.17
N SER A 70 9.55 -14.51 9.07
CA SER A 70 10.39 -13.99 10.15
C SER A 70 9.59 -13.75 11.42
N LYS A 71 10.22 -14.04 12.58
CA LYS A 71 9.64 -13.78 13.91
C LYS A 71 9.19 -12.33 14.03
N LYS A 72 8.14 -12.10 14.83
CA LYS A 72 7.34 -10.87 14.89
C LYS A 72 8.11 -9.54 15.09
N PHE A 73 9.40 -9.57 15.41
CA PHE A 73 10.23 -8.39 15.73
C PHE A 73 11.53 -8.31 14.93
N GLU A 74 11.72 -9.16 13.92
CA GLU A 74 12.90 -9.07 13.06
C GLU A 74 12.77 -7.84 12.13
N PRO A 75 13.65 -6.83 12.26
CA PRO A 75 13.55 -5.60 11.48
C PRO A 75 13.98 -5.81 10.02
N THR A 76 14.76 -6.84 9.76
CA THR A 76 15.33 -7.16 8.45
C THR A 76 15.13 -8.63 8.16
N PRO A 77 13.99 -9.04 7.57
CA PRO A 77 13.77 -10.43 7.21
C PRO A 77 14.80 -10.89 6.17
N GLU A 78 15.39 -12.08 6.38
CA GLU A 78 16.36 -12.67 5.43
C GLU A 78 15.71 -12.98 4.07
N PHE A 79 14.42 -13.35 4.09
CA PHE A 79 13.66 -13.70 2.90
C PHE A 79 12.25 -13.10 2.94
N VAL A 80 11.80 -12.63 1.78
CA VAL A 80 10.46 -12.09 1.56
C VAL A 80 9.90 -12.65 0.26
N ARG A 81 8.71 -13.26 0.33
CA ARG A 81 7.99 -13.82 -0.81
C ARG A 81 6.99 -12.80 -1.35
N ALA A 82 7.05 -12.51 -2.64
CA ALA A 82 6.03 -11.68 -3.29
C ALA A 82 4.87 -12.54 -3.81
N VAL A 83 3.64 -12.11 -3.53
CA VAL A 83 2.41 -12.69 -4.06
C VAL A 83 1.58 -11.60 -4.71
N GLU A 84 1.23 -11.78 -5.97
CA GLU A 84 0.30 -10.91 -6.67
C GLU A 84 -1.10 -11.51 -6.69
N ILE A 85 -2.09 -10.68 -6.40
CA ILE A 85 -3.50 -10.94 -6.66
C ILE A 85 -4.09 -9.79 -7.48
N ARG A 86 -5.16 -10.10 -8.23
CA ARG A 86 -5.93 -9.08 -8.95
C ARG A 86 -7.24 -8.85 -8.21
N VAL A 87 -7.49 -7.59 -7.86
CA VAL A 87 -8.68 -7.15 -7.11
C VAL A 87 -9.26 -5.92 -7.79
N THR A 88 -10.51 -5.58 -7.49
CA THR A 88 -11.08 -4.28 -7.87
C THR A 88 -10.41 -3.15 -7.09
N PRO A 89 -10.44 -1.90 -7.59
CA PRO A 89 -9.95 -0.76 -6.81
C PRO A 89 -10.65 -0.61 -5.44
N GLY A 90 -11.96 -0.87 -5.39
CA GLY A 90 -12.73 -0.78 -4.15
C GLY A 90 -12.29 -1.80 -3.10
N GLU A 91 -12.07 -3.06 -3.51
CA GLU A 91 -11.54 -4.10 -2.61
C GLU A 91 -10.14 -3.76 -2.11
N ALA A 92 -9.26 -3.26 -2.99
CA ALA A 92 -7.92 -2.86 -2.59
C ALA A 92 -7.93 -1.75 -1.52
N LEU A 93 -8.82 -0.77 -1.67
CA LEU A 93 -8.95 0.34 -0.73
C LEU A 93 -9.67 -0.05 0.58
N ALA A 94 -10.53 -1.07 0.53
CA ALA A 94 -11.27 -1.56 1.70
C ALA A 94 -10.37 -2.23 2.76
N PHE A 95 -9.15 -2.63 2.39
CA PHE A 95 -8.17 -3.13 3.37
C PHE A 95 -7.69 -2.08 4.36
N PHE A 96 -7.88 -0.80 4.04
CA PHE A 96 -7.42 0.30 4.89
C PHE A 96 -8.57 0.92 5.65
N LYS A 97 -8.40 1.15 6.95
CA LYS A 97 -9.40 1.89 7.76
C LYS A 97 -9.70 3.29 7.19
N ARG A 98 -8.69 3.90 6.56
CA ARG A 98 -8.76 5.13 5.79
C ARG A 98 -7.72 5.00 4.68
N PHE A 99 -7.89 5.63 3.53
CA PHE A 99 -6.84 5.78 2.51
C PHE A 99 -6.78 7.22 2.06
N ASP A 100 -5.58 7.82 2.07
CA ASP A 100 -5.34 9.19 1.61
C ASP A 100 -4.01 9.21 0.83
N LEU A 101 -3.99 9.91 -0.30
CA LEU A 101 -2.82 9.98 -1.17
C LEU A 101 -2.61 11.40 -1.66
N VAL A 102 -1.52 12.01 -1.20
CA VAL A 102 -1.02 13.28 -1.70
C VAL A 102 0.30 13.03 -2.42
N ALA A 103 0.35 13.37 -3.70
CA ALA A 103 1.57 13.34 -4.50
C ALA A 103 1.90 14.77 -4.93
N LYS A 104 3.06 15.27 -4.52
CA LYS A 104 3.60 16.52 -5.06
C LYS A 104 4.40 16.24 -6.32
N ARG A 105 4.44 17.21 -7.23
CA ARG A 105 5.36 17.15 -8.36
C ARG A 105 6.80 17.11 -7.86
N ASP A 106 7.62 16.38 -8.61
CA ASP A 106 9.06 16.40 -8.37
C ASP A 106 9.59 17.84 -8.45
N ASN A 107 10.53 18.17 -7.55
CA ASN A 107 11.11 19.51 -7.36
C ASN A 107 10.19 20.65 -6.89
N VAL A 108 8.93 20.37 -6.50
CA VAL A 108 8.10 21.37 -5.80
C VAL A 108 8.41 21.33 -4.30
N ASP A 109 8.95 22.42 -3.77
CA ASP A 109 9.13 22.64 -2.33
C ASP A 109 7.91 23.37 -1.76
N LEU A 110 7.24 22.75 -0.79
CA LEU A 110 6.05 23.29 -0.10
C LEU A 110 6.33 23.60 1.37
N THR A 111 7.59 23.54 1.82
CA THR A 111 7.95 23.69 3.25
C THR A 111 7.51 25.02 3.87
N ALA A 112 7.52 26.10 3.09
CA ALA A 112 7.08 27.43 3.52
C ALA A 112 5.69 27.81 2.97
N THR A 113 4.95 26.86 2.38
CA THR A 113 3.66 27.13 1.73
C THR A 113 2.50 26.90 2.68
N ARG A 114 1.61 27.90 2.83
CA ARG A 114 0.31 27.72 3.47
C ARG A 114 -0.61 26.96 2.51
N ILE A 115 -1.08 25.79 2.94
CA ILE A 115 -2.11 25.03 2.22
C ILE A 115 -3.48 25.56 2.67
N ASP A 116 -4.35 25.87 1.72
CA ASP A 116 -5.73 26.30 1.96
C ASP A 116 -6.70 25.25 1.44
N GLY A 117 -7.50 24.69 2.34
CA GLY A 117 -8.40 23.56 2.06
C GLY A 117 -7.74 22.17 2.11
N PRO A 118 -8.47 21.10 1.69
CA PRO A 118 -9.89 21.11 1.30
C PRO A 118 -10.78 21.59 2.46
N HIS A 119 -11.79 22.40 2.14
CA HIS A 119 -12.82 22.81 3.10
C HIS A 119 -14.00 21.86 2.95
N TYR A 120 -14.35 21.19 4.03
CA TYR A 120 -15.55 20.36 4.11
C TYR A 120 -16.61 21.15 4.88
N ASP A 121 -17.85 21.10 4.39
CA ASP A 121 -19.01 21.69 5.07
C ASP A 121 -19.37 20.91 6.35
#